data_AF-A0A936XUT7-F1
#
_entry.id   AF-A0A936XUT7-F1
#
_cell.length_a   1.000
_cell.length_b   1.000
_cell.length_c   1.000
_cell.angle_alpha   90.00
_cell.angle_beta   90.00
_cell.angle_gamma   90.00
#
_symmetry.space_group_name_H-M   'P 1'
#
loop_
_entity.id
_entity.type
_entity.pdbx_description
1 polymer ?
#
loop_
_entity_poly.entity_id
_entity_poly.type
_entity_poly.pdbx_seq_one_letter_code
_entity_poly.pdbx_strand_id
1 'polypeptide(L)' 'MKTNIAVKLKDGDQCTVVGGTHAGKSGTVRDINTSKTGHITITVEQKNGVRFKTLGKNVFVQAGGKTK' A
#
# COMPACT_ATOMS: atom_id res chain seq x y z
N MET A 1 -13.77 15.60 -9.90
CA MET A 1 -13.00 14.76 -10.84
C MET A 1 -12.12 13.81 -10.05
N LYS A 2 -12.30 12.48 -10.16
CA LYS A 2 -11.34 11.50 -9.62
C LYS A 2 -10.45 11.08 -10.78
N THR A 3 -9.30 11.75 -10.90
CA THR A 3 -8.25 11.33 -11.81
C THR A 3 -7.82 9.95 -11.35
N ASN A 4 -8.08 8.92 -12.17
CA ASN A 4 -7.65 7.56 -11.91
C ASN A 4 -6.14 7.52 -12.19
N ILE A 5 -5.36 8.14 -11.31
CA ILE A 5 -3.91 8.07 -11.34
C ILE A 5 -3.63 6.59 -11.05
N ALA A 6 -3.12 5.87 -12.03
CA ALA A 6 -2.49 4.59 -11.79
C ALA A 6 -1.25 4.87 -10.92
N VAL A 7 -1.47 5.04 -9.61
CA VAL A 7 -0.42 5.30 -8.65
C VAL A 7 0.37 4.01 -8.59
N LYS A 8 1.49 4.02 -9.32
CA LYS A 8 2.47 2.95 -9.25
C LYS A 8 2.97 2.92 -7.82
N LEU A 9 2.62 1.87 -7.08
CA LEU A 9 3.08 1.63 -5.71
C LEU A 9 4.60 1.76 -5.64
N LYS A 10 5.10 2.56 -4.70
CA LYS A 10 6.53 2.70 -4.41
C LYS A 10 6.81 2.37 -2.95
N ASP A 11 8.01 1.85 -2.71
CA ASP A 11 8.51 1.66 -1.35
C ASP A 11 8.62 3.02 -0.66
N GLY A 12 8.16 3.09 0.60
CA GLY A 12 8.10 4.33 1.37
C GLY A 12 6.79 5.11 1.25
N ASP A 13 5.89 4.74 0.33
CA ASP A 13 4.58 5.37 0.22
C ASP A 13 3.73 5.11 1.48
N GLN A 14 2.95 6.10 1.91
CA GLN A 14 1.90 5.87 2.91
C GLN A 14 0.68 5.24 2.23
N CYS A 15 0.14 4.20 2.84
CA CYS A 15 -1.02 3.50 2.31
C CYS A 15 -2.03 3.13 3.40
N THR A 16 -3.28 3.00 2.96
CA THR A 16 -4.38 2.47 3.76
C THR A 16 -4.92 1.23 3.08
N VAL A 17 -5.07 0.17 3.86
CA VAL A 17 -5.65 -1.09 3.39
C VAL A 17 -7.17 -0.95 3.37
N VAL A 18 -7.75 -1.16 2.19
CA VAL A 18 -9.20 -0.98 1.95
C VAL A 18 -9.95 -2.31 1.82
N GLY A 19 -9.25 -3.46 1.84
CA GLY A 19 -9.88 -4.76 1.72
C GLY A 19 -9.06 -5.92 2.29
N GLY A 20 -9.72 -7.07 2.49
CA GLY A 20 -9.15 -8.26 3.11
C GLY A 20 -9.07 -8.17 4.65
N THR A 21 -8.39 -9.13 5.28
CA THR A 21 -8.30 -9.29 6.74
C THR A 21 -7.68 -8.09 7.47
N HIS A 22 -6.91 -7.28 6.76
CA HIS A 22 -6.23 -6.10 7.31
C HIS A 22 -6.88 -4.77 6.93
N ALA A 23 -8.12 -4.79 6.41
CA ALA A 23 -8.87 -3.58 6.09
C ALA A 23 -8.94 -2.61 7.27
N GLY A 24 -8.84 -1.31 6.99
CA GLY A 24 -8.82 -0.24 7.99
C GLY A 24 -7.45 0.04 8.60
N LYS A 25 -6.45 -0.83 8.38
CA LYS A 25 -5.06 -0.56 8.81
C LYS A 25 -4.36 0.35 7.81
N SER A 26 -3.43 1.14 8.32
CA SER A 26 -2.55 1.99 7.52
C SER A 26 -1.08 1.82 7.94
N GLY A 27 -0.19 2.21 7.04
CA GLY A 27 1.24 2.19 7.26
C GLY A 27 2.06 2.50 6.01
N THR A 28 3.35 2.25 6.12
CA THR A 28 4.32 2.49 5.05
C THR A 28 4.44 1.24 4.19
N VAL A 29 4.39 1.41 2.87
CA VAL A 29 4.65 0.34 1.90
C VAL A 29 6.12 -0.06 1.97
N ARG A 30 6.36 -1.36 2.15
CA ARG A 30 7.67 -2.01 2.13
C ARG A 30 7.62 -3.28 1.26
N ASP A 31 8.76 -3.74 0.77
CA ASP A 31 8.93 -5.05 0.10
C ASP A 31 7.89 -5.35 -1.00
N ILE A 32 7.90 -4.55 -2.06
CA ILE A 32 7.00 -4.74 -3.20
C ILE A 32 7.48 -5.91 -4.06
N ASN A 33 6.68 -6.97 -4.15
CA ASN A 33 7.00 -8.19 -4.89
C ASN A 33 5.87 -8.56 -5.85
N THR A 34 6.22 -9.14 -6.99
CA THR A 34 5.25 -9.76 -7.91
C THR A 34 5.24 -11.27 -7.66
N SER A 35 4.08 -11.83 -7.31
CA SER A 35 3.94 -13.27 -7.09
C SER A 35 4.07 -14.06 -8.39
N LYS A 36 4.25 -15.38 -8.29
CA LYS A 36 4.23 -16.29 -9.45
C LYS A 36 2.95 -16.18 -10.29
N THR A 37 1.84 -15.80 -9.66
CA THR A 37 0.53 -15.59 -10.30
C THR A 37 0.33 -14.18 -10.86
N GLY A 38 1.36 -13.33 -10.82
CA GLY A 38 1.32 -11.97 -11.36
C GLY A 38 0.68 -10.94 -10.43
N HIS A 39 0.30 -11.32 -9.20
CA HIS A 39 -0.26 -10.38 -8.24
C HIS A 39 0.84 -9.63 -7.49
N ILE A 40 0.69 -8.30 -7.42
CA ILE A 40 1.55 -7.48 -6.57
C ILE A 40 1.20 -7.76 -5.11
N THR A 41 2.21 -8.06 -4.32
CA THR A 41 2.17 -8.17 -2.86
C THR A 41 3.08 -7.11 -2.27
N ILE A 42 2.69 -6.59 -1.12
CA ILE A 42 3.48 -5.62 -0.36
C ILE A 42 3.48 -6.01 1.12
N THR A 43 4.52 -5.62 1.83
CA THR A 43 4.54 -5.55 3.29
C THR A 43 4.09 -4.15 3.71
N VAL A 44 3.19 -4.03 4.67
CA VAL A 44 2.84 -2.76 5.29
C VAL A 44 3.45 -2.71 6.68
N GLU A 45 4.24 -1.68 6.95
CA GLU A 45 4.82 -1.40 8.25
C GLU A 45 4.05 -0.28 8.96
N GLN A 46 3.46 -0.61 10.10
CA GLN A 46 2.70 0.33 10.92
C GLN A 46 3.63 1.11 11.85
N LYS A 47 3.15 2.26 12.35
CA LYS A 47 3.89 3.12 13.29
C LYS A 47 4.31 2.41 14.59
N ASN A 48 3.56 1.39 15.02
CA ASN A 48 3.86 0.57 16.19
C ASN A 48 4.85 -0.58 15.90
N GLY A 49 5.44 -0.62 14.70
CA GLY A 49 6.40 -1.66 14.29
C GLY A 49 5.75 -2.96 13.78
N VAL A 50 4.42 -3.08 13.81
CA VAL A 50 3.72 -4.25 13.26
C VAL A 50 3.88 -4.28 11.75
N ARG A 51 4.29 -5.43 11.22
CA ARG A 51 4.42 -5.67 9.78
C ARG A 51 3.50 -6.79 9.34
N PHE A 52 2.81 -6.60 8.21
CA PHE A 52 1.96 -7.64 7.63
C PHE A 52 1.97 -7.57 6.11
N LYS A 53 1.77 -8.71 5.45
CA LYS A 53 1.68 -8.78 3.99
C LYS A 53 0.23 -8.57 3.52
N THR A 54 0.06 -7.92 2.39
CA THR A 54 -1.23 -7.77 1.72
C THR A 54 -1.05 -7.69 0.20
N LEU A 55 -2.15 -7.77 -0.54
CA LEU A 55 -2.15 -7.58 -1.98
C LEU A 55 -2.14 -6.08 -2.31
N GLY A 56 -1.30 -5.67 -3.27
CA GLY A 56 -1.22 -4.29 -3.74
C GLY A 56 -2.56 -3.75 -4.27
N LYS A 57 -3.43 -4.63 -4.79
CA LYS A 57 -4.78 -4.25 -5.23
C LYS A 57 -5.73 -3.86 -4.08
N ASN A 58 -5.41 -4.22 -2.85
CA ASN A 58 -6.24 -3.96 -1.66
C ASN A 58 -5.75 -2.74 -0.87
N VAL A 59 -4.84 -1.94 -1.42
CA VAL A 59 -4.33 -0.73 -0.76
C VAL A 59 -4.57 0.50 -1.60
N PHE A 60 -4.88 1.60 -0.91
CA PHE A 60 -4.91 2.92 -1.48
C PHE A 60 -3.67 3.68 -1.03
N VAL A 61 -2.84 4.11 -1.99
CA VAL A 61 -1.68 4.95 -1.70
C VAL A 61 -2.15 6.39 -1.51
N GLN A 62 -1.85 6.95 -0.34
CA GLN A 62 -1.91 8.38 -0.17
C GLN A 62 -0.67 8.93 -0.87
N ALA A 63 -0.82 9.33 -2.14
CA ALA A 63 0.23 10.06 -2.85
C ALA A 63 0.69 11.17 -1.91
N GLY A 64 1.96 11.11 -1.48
CA GLY A 64 2.53 12.08 -0.57
C GLY A 64 2.40 13.44 -1.20
N GLY A 65 1.36 14.18 -0.81
CA GLY A 65 1.28 15.60 -1.04
C GLY A 65 2.53 16.17 -0.39
N LYS A 66 3.48 16.59 -1.22
CA LYS A 66 4.33 17.71 -0.84
C LYS A 66 3.38 18.88 -0.63
N THR A 67 2.83 19.01 0.57
CA THR A 67 2.38 20.30 1.08
C THR A 67 3.64 21.12 1.23
N LYS A 68 3.92 21.94 0.22
CA LYS A 68 4.84 23.05 0.31
C LYS A 68 4.09 24.25 0.86
#